data_AF-A0A8I0AGE9-F1
#
_entry.id   AF-A0A8I0AGE9-F1
#
_cell.length_a   1.000
_cell.length_b   1.000
_cell.length_c   1.000
_cell.angle_alpha   90.00
_cell.angle_beta   90.00
_cell.angle_gamma   90.00
#
_symmetry.space_group_name_H-M   'P 1'
#
loop_
_entity.id
_entity.type
_entity.pdbx_description
1 polymer ?
#
loop_
_entity_poly.entity_id
_entity_poly.type
_entity_poly.pdbx_seq_one_letter_code
_entity_poly.pdbx_strand_id
1 'polypeptide(L)' 'MQTTEIRETWTALYARLSLDDGNVGESMSIQSQKAILTRKAEELGIYNYQFYVDDGYSGTNFVEVR' A
#
# COMPACT_ATOMS: atom_id res chain seq x y z
N MET A 1 29.19 25.39 4.39
CA MET A 1 28.77 24.09 4.96
C MET A 1 27.50 23.71 4.22
N GLN A 2 27.52 22.65 3.41
CA GLN A 2 26.30 22.16 2.76
C GLN A 2 25.58 21.25 3.74
N THR A 3 24.37 21.62 4.14
CA THR A 3 23.50 20.79 4.95
C THR A 3 22.94 19.70 4.05
N THR A 4 23.43 18.46 4.18
CA THR A 4 22.84 17.33 3.47
C THR A 4 21.45 17.10 4.04
N GLU A 5 20.40 17.34 3.25
CA GLU A 5 19.05 16.95 3.64
C GLU A 5 18.98 15.43 3.69
N ILE A 6 18.81 14.88 4.89
CA ILE A 6 18.48 13.47 5.06
C ILE A 6 17.03 13.32 4.61
N ARG A 7 16.82 12.87 3.37
CA ARG A 7 15.49 12.49 2.91
C ARG A 7 15.13 11.16 3.58
N GLU A 8 14.11 11.15 4.42
CA GLU A 8 13.54 9.90 4.90
C GLU A 8 13.03 9.10 3.70
N THR A 9 13.61 7.91 3.50
CA THR A 9 13.17 6.96 2.48
C THR A 9 12.10 6.07 3.08
N TRP A 10 10.97 5.96 2.39
CA TRP A 10 9.87 5.06 2.76
C TRP A 10 9.55 4.12 1.60
N THR A 11 9.08 2.92 1.93
CA THR A 11 8.76 1.86 0.97
C THR A 11 7.25 1.74 0.82
N ALA A 12 6.75 1.77 -0.41
CA ALA A 12 5.35 1.47 -0.69
C ALA A 12 5.12 -0.05 -0.72
N LEU A 13 4.15 -0.55 0.04
CA LEU A 13 3.63 -1.92 -0.06
C LEU A 13 2.26 -1.88 -0.71
N TYR A 14 2.13 -2.46 -1.90
CA TYR A 14 0.89 -2.40 -2.68
C TYR A 14 0.14 -3.73 -2.62
N ALA A 15 -1.16 -3.68 -2.28
CA ALA A 15 -2.06 -4.82 -2.28
C ALA A 15 -3.30 -4.50 -3.14
N ARG A 16 -3.80 -5.47 -3.89
CA ARG A 16 -4.96 -5.27 -4.77
C ARG A 16 -5.99 -6.38 -4.59
N LEU A 17 -7.27 -6.01 -4.58
CA LEU A 17 -8.38 -6.98 -4.64
C LEU A 17 -8.39 -7.61 -6.03
N SER A 18 -8.35 -8.94 -6.06
CA SER A 18 -8.47 -9.69 -7.32
C SER A 18 -9.91 -9.70 -7.84
N LEU A 19 -10.89 -9.76 -6.94
CA LEU A 19 -12.32 -9.71 -7.24
C LEU A 19 -13.04 -9.06 -6.06
N ASP A 20 -13.92 -8.11 -6.34
CA ASP A 20 -14.81 -7.54 -5.33
C ASP A 20 -15.81 -8.62 -4.90
N ASP A 21 -15.68 -9.11 -3.67
CA ASP A 21 -16.52 -10.16 -3.12
C ASP A 21 -17.82 -9.61 -2.49
N GLY A 22 -18.03 -8.30 -2.55
CA GLY A 22 -19.20 -7.62 -2.01
C GLY A 22 -19.25 -7.62 -0.47
N ASN A 23 -18.18 -8.04 0.22
CA ASN A 23 -18.15 -7.99 1.68
C ASN A 23 -18.10 -6.54 2.17
N VAL A 24 -18.85 -6.29 3.24
CA VAL A 24 -18.76 -5.05 4.01
C VAL A 24 -17.53 -5.16 4.93
N GLY A 25 -16.35 -4.87 4.41
CA GLY A 25 -15.09 -4.89 5.16
C GLY A 25 -13.84 -5.12 4.30
N GLU A 26 -12.66 -5.14 4.92
CA GLU A 26 -11.43 -5.51 4.22
C GLU A 26 -11.45 -7.01 3.86
N SER A 27 -11.36 -7.35 2.58
CA SER A 27 -11.36 -8.75 2.13
C SER A 27 -10.23 -9.55 2.80
N MET A 28 -10.50 -10.83 3.09
CA MET A 28 -9.49 -11.77 3.59
C MET A 28 -8.27 -11.87 2.68
N SER A 29 -8.46 -11.63 1.38
CA SER A 29 -7.38 -11.61 0.38
C SER A 29 -6.40 -10.44 0.60
N ILE A 30 -6.89 -9.24 0.95
CA ILE A 30 -6.03 -8.08 1.29
C ILE A 30 -5.30 -8.32 2.60
N GLN A 31 -5.98 -8.83 3.62
CA GLN A 31 -5.37 -9.14 4.91
C GLN A 31 -4.19 -10.11 4.73
N SER A 32 -4.41 -11.17 3.95
CA SER A 32 -3.36 -12.16 3.64
C SER A 32 -2.19 -11.55 2.87
N GLN A 33 -2.47 -10.69 1.87
CA GLN A 33 -1.43 -9.98 1.11
C GLN A 33 -0.60 -9.05 2.01
N LYS A 34 -1.25 -8.27 2.89
CA LYS A 34 -0.58 -7.38 3.85
C LYS A 34 0.36 -8.17 4.76
N ALA A 35 -0.08 -9.31 5.30
CA ALA A 35 0.74 -10.15 6.16
C ALA A 35 2.02 -10.65 5.44
N ILE A 36 1.90 -11.09 4.18
CA ILE A 36 3.04 -11.54 3.37
C ILE A 36 4.00 -10.37 3.09
N LEU A 37 3.47 -9.21 2.71
CA LEU A 37 4.26 -8.01 2.39
C LEU A 37 4.99 -7.46 3.63
N THR A 38 4.32 -7.39 4.77
CA THR A 38 4.93 -7.00 6.06
C THR A 38 6.07 -7.93 6.42
N ARG A 39 5.83 -9.24 6.41
CA ARG A 39 6.88 -10.23 6.70
C ARG A 39 8.08 -10.04 5.77
N LYS A 40 7.83 -9.81 4.48
CA LYS A 40 8.91 -9.62 3.51
C LYS A 40 9.68 -8.33 3.75
N ALA A 41 8.99 -7.23 4.09
CA ALA A 41 9.63 -5.96 4.42
C ALA A 41 10.51 -6.11 5.66
N GLU A 42 10.02 -6.77 6.70
CA GLU A 42 10.77 -7.04 7.93
C GLU A 42 11.99 -7.94 7.70
N GLU A 43 11.86 -9.00 6.88
CA GLU A 43 12.99 -9.84 6.45
C GLU A 43 14.08 -9.05 5.72
N LEU A 44 13.72 -7.94 5.06
CA LEU A 44 14.63 -7.04 4.34
C LEU A 44 15.12 -5.87 5.22
N GLY A 45 14.72 -5.80 6.50
CA GLY A 45 15.05 -4.68 7.38
C GLY A 45 14.33 -3.37 7.03
N ILE A 46 13.25 -3.44 6.26
CA ILE A 46 12.43 -2.30 5.87
C ILE A 46 11.30 -2.14 6.88
N TYR A 47 11.40 -1.12 7.73
CA TYR A 47 10.40 -0.83 8.76
C TYR A 47 9.62 0.46 8.47
N ASN A 48 10.17 1.35 7.63
CA ASN A 48 9.48 2.56 7.19
C ASN A 48 8.70 2.27 5.90
N TYR A 49 7.51 1.68 6.04
CA TYR A 49 6.67 1.35 4.91
C TYR A 49 5.22 1.82 5.07
N GLN A 50 4.55 2.02 3.94
CA GLN A 50 3.14 2.41 3.88
C GLN A 50 2.37 1.50 2.93
N PHE A 51 1.18 1.07 3.35
CA PHE A 51 0.31 0.26 2.52
C PHE A 51 -0.56 1.11 1.60
N TYR A 52 -0.66 0.69 0.35
CA TYR A 52 -1.59 1.21 -0.66
C TYR A 52 -2.47 0.05 -1.10
N VAL A 53 -3.78 0.20 -0.92
CA VAL A 53 -4.76 -0.84 -1.24
C VAL A 53 -5.65 -0.35 -2.38
N ASP A 54 -5.68 -1.11 -3.46
CA ASP A 54 -6.61 -0.93 -4.58
C ASP A 54 -7.72 -1.98 -4.45
N ASP A 55 -8.95 -1.53 -4.24
CA ASP A 55 -10.12 -2.37 -4.07
C ASP A 55 -10.68 -2.90 -5.40
N GLY A 56 -9.96 -2.70 -6.51
CA GLY A 56 -10.39 -3.12 -7.84
C GLY A 56 -11.48 -2.24 -8.45
N TYR A 57 -11.91 -1.16 -7.79
CA TYR A 57 -12.81 -0.20 -8.41
C TYR A 57 -12.04 0.62 -9.45
N SER A 58 -12.30 0.34 -10.73
CA SER A 58 -11.66 1.00 -11.86
C SER A 58 -11.81 2.52 -11.77
N GLY A 59 -10.67 3.22 -11.83
CA GLY A 59 -10.58 4.67 -11.72
C GLY A 59 -11.60 5.47 -12.56
N THR A 60 -12.54 6.09 -11.86
CA THR A 60 -13.28 7.28 -12.33
C THR A 60 -13.44 8.32 -11.22
N ASN A 61 -12.44 8.51 -10.37
CA ASN A 61 -12.39 9.68 -9.47
C ASN A 61 -11.05 10.41 -9.57
N PHE A 62 -10.60 10.70 -10.79
CA PHE A 62 -9.93 11.99 -11.00
C PHE A 62 -11.05 12.98 -11.34
N VAL A 63 -11.81 13.38 -10.32
CA VAL A 63 -12.66 14.56 -10.45
C VAL A 63 -11.72 15.74 -10.61
N GLU A 64 -11.62 16.21 -11.85
CA GLU A 64 -11.01 17.47 -12.26
C GLU A 64 -11.07 18.50 -11.12
N VAL A 65 -9.91 18.82 -10.55
CA VAL A 65 -9.80 19.96 -9.63
C VAL A 65 -9.85 21.20 -10.51
N ARG A 66 -11.02 21.82 -10.62
CA ARG A 66 -11.14 23.22 -11.02
C ARG A 66 -10.95 24.12 -9.81
#